data_AF-A0A2N0WKZ6-F1
#
_entry.id   AF-A0A2N0WKZ6-F1
#
_cell.length_a   1.000
_cell.length_b   1.000
_cell.length_c   1.000
_cell.angle_alpha   90.00
_cell.angle_beta   90.00
_cell.angle_gamma   90.00
#
_symmetry.space_group_name_H-M   'P 1'
#
loop_
_entity.id
_entity.type
_entity.pdbx_description
1 polymer ?
#
loop_
_entity_poly.entity_id
_entity_poly.type
_entity_poly.pdbx_seq_one_letter_code
_entity_poly.pdbx_strand_id
1 'polypeptide(L)'
;MSKSLNTRLKSFLVVLVLPTLFACQNTLKPWVKPYERNNLTLAVMDWELDPIANGYRHHVYQAREGARGAEGGSGGGCGCN
;
A
#
# COMPACT_ATOMS: atom_id res chain seq x y z
N MET A 1 13.84 -49.43 -15.93
CA MET A 1 14.79 -48.34 -16.30
C MET A 1 14.11 -47.07 -16.82
N SER A 2 13.07 -47.12 -17.66
CA SER A 2 12.41 -45.94 -18.26
C SER A 2 11.85 -44.89 -17.26
N LYS A 3 11.26 -45.31 -16.11
CA LYS A 3 10.68 -44.37 -15.13
C LYS A 3 11.71 -43.42 -14.50
N SER A 4 12.92 -43.91 -14.21
CA SER A 4 14.00 -43.11 -13.60
C SER A 4 14.50 -42.00 -14.54
N LEU A 5 14.61 -42.30 -15.84
CA LEU A 5 15.04 -41.36 -16.86
C LEU A 5 14.04 -40.18 -17.01
N ASN A 6 12.74 -40.48 -16.98
CA ASN A 6 11.69 -39.46 -17.04
C ASN A 6 11.63 -38.58 -15.79
N THR A 7 11.91 -39.12 -14.59
CA THR A 7 11.96 -38.32 -13.36
C THR A 7 13.15 -37.36 -13.37
N ARG A 8 14.31 -37.80 -13.88
CA ARG A 8 15.50 -36.96 -14.06
C ARG A 8 15.30 -35.88 -15.13
N LEU A 9 14.61 -36.22 -16.23
CA LEU A 9 14.27 -35.27 -17.29
C LEU A 9 13.31 -34.18 -16.80
N LYS A 10 12.29 -34.56 -16.02
CA LYS A 10 11.36 -33.60 -15.38
C LYS A 10 12.07 -32.70 -14.37
N SER A 11 12.99 -33.24 -13.55
CA SER A 11 13.77 -32.41 -12.63
C SER A 11 14.68 -31.42 -13.36
N PHE A 12 15.26 -31.81 -14.51
CA PHE A 12 16.06 -30.91 -15.33
C PHE A 12 15.22 -29.78 -15.93
N LEU A 13 14.02 -30.08 -16.41
CA LEU A 13 13.07 -29.07 -16.90
C LEU A 13 12.68 -28.07 -15.80
N VAL A 14 12.42 -28.54 -14.58
CA VAL A 14 12.07 -27.66 -13.44
C VAL A 14 13.23 -26.74 -13.07
N VAL A 15 14.47 -27.26 -13.02
CA VAL A 15 15.67 -26.45 -12.71
C VAL A 15 15.93 -25.38 -13.78
N LEU A 16 15.63 -25.68 -15.04
CA LEU A 16 15.85 -24.74 -16.14
C LEU A 16 14.77 -23.65 -16.25
N VAL A 17 13.54 -23.94 -15.80
CA VAL A 17 12.40 -23.00 -15.82
C VAL A 17 12.32 -22.13 -14.55
N LEU A 18 12.77 -22.62 -13.40
CA LEU A 18 12.73 -21.85 -12.14
C LEU A 18 13.39 -20.45 -12.22
N PRO A 19 14.59 -20.28 -12.81
CA PRO A 19 15.27 -18.98 -12.80
C PRO A 19 14.62 -17.93 -13.71
N THR A 20 13.78 -18.32 -14.69
CA THR A 20 13.12 -17.34 -15.58
C THR A 20 12.05 -16.52 -14.87
N LEU A 21 11.51 -17.01 -13.74
CA LEU A 21 10.56 -16.26 -12.90
C LEU A 21 11.22 -15.08 -12.18
N PHE A 22 12.54 -15.13 -12.03
CA PHE A 22 13.35 -14.16 -11.29
C PHE A 22 14.19 -13.28 -12.21
N ALA A 23 14.00 -13.35 -13.53
CA ALA A 23 14.81 -12.63 -14.51
C ALA A 23 14.50 -11.12 -14.62
N CYS A 24 13.38 -10.66 -14.04
CA CYS A 24 12.94 -9.26 -14.15
C CYS A 24 13.50 -8.32 -13.06
N GLN A 25 14.35 -8.82 -12.14
CA GLN A 25 14.86 -8.07 -10.98
C GLN A 25 16.30 -7.54 -11.17
N ASN A 26 16.75 -7.34 -12.41
CA ASN A 26 18.09 -6.84 -12.77
C ASN A 26 18.37 -5.35 -12.40
N THR A 27 17.63 -4.77 -11.46
CA THR A 27 17.74 -3.36 -11.09
C THR A 27 17.68 -3.13 -9.57
N LEU A 28 18.27 -4.02 -8.77
CA LEU A 28 18.48 -3.82 -7.33
C LEU A 28 19.62 -2.81 -7.03
N LYS A 29 19.47 -1.59 -7.53
CA LYS A 29 20.11 -0.36 -7.03
C LYS A 29 18.97 0.62 -6.78
N PRO A 30 18.97 1.43 -5.71
CA PRO A 30 18.03 2.53 -5.64
C PRO A 30 18.27 3.41 -6.88
N TRP A 31 17.34 3.37 -7.83
CA TRP A 31 17.42 4.10 -9.11
C TRP A 31 17.26 5.62 -8.94
N VAL A 32 17.00 6.06 -7.71
CA VAL A 32 16.88 7.47 -7.30
C VAL A 32 17.85 7.70 -6.16
N LYS A 33 18.62 8.78 -6.21
CA LYS A 33 19.51 9.15 -5.11
C LYS A 33 18.68 9.59 -3.89
N PRO A 34 19.13 9.38 -2.64
CA PRO A 34 18.31 9.66 -1.45
C PRO A 34 17.72 11.07 -1.39
N TYR A 35 18.45 12.07 -1.89
CA TYR A 35 18.04 13.48 -1.94
C TYR A 35 17.14 13.85 -3.13
N GLU A 36 17.09 13.04 -4.18
CA GLU A 36 16.17 13.21 -5.32
C GLU A 36 14.76 12.68 -4.99
N ARG A 37 14.62 11.96 -3.87
CA ARG A 37 13.32 11.36 -3.47
C ARG A 37 12.28 12.40 -3.06
N ASN A 38 12.68 13.58 -2.61
CA ASN A 38 11.75 14.66 -2.27
C ASN A 38 10.97 15.18 -3.50
N ASN A 39 11.51 15.01 -4.71
CA ASN A 39 10.87 15.44 -5.96
C ASN A 39 9.74 14.50 -6.40
N LEU A 40 9.59 13.33 -5.76
CA LEU A 40 8.51 12.38 -6.04
C LEU A 40 7.21 12.77 -5.33
N THR A 41 7.29 13.54 -4.26
CA THR A 41 6.14 14.02 -3.48
C THR A 41 5.79 15.44 -3.90
N LEU A 42 4.73 15.58 -4.70
CA LEU A 42 4.17 16.89 -5.02
C LEU A 42 3.30 17.37 -3.85
N ALA A 43 3.20 18.69 -3.64
CA ALA A 43 2.35 19.28 -2.58
C ALA A 43 0.86 18.88 -2.70
N VAL A 44 0.40 18.52 -3.90
CA VAL A 44 -0.96 18.01 -4.13
C VAL A 44 -1.21 16.60 -3.57
N MET A 45 -0.15 15.87 -3.24
CA MET A 45 -0.23 14.55 -2.60
C MET A 45 -0.30 14.65 -1.07
N ASP A 46 -0.27 15.87 -0.52
CA ASP A 46 -0.49 16.07 0.91
C ASP A 46 -1.91 15.62 1.29
N TRP A 47 -2.07 15.07 2.49
CA TRP A 47 -3.38 14.68 3.00
C TRP A 47 -4.23 15.91 3.36
N GLU A 48 -3.57 17.02 3.69
CA GLU A 48 -4.22 18.24 4.20
C GLU A 48 -3.73 19.49 3.45
N LEU A 49 -4.03 19.57 2.14
CA LEU A 49 -3.67 20.73 1.32
C LEU A 49 -4.26 22.06 1.84
N ASP A 50 -5.46 22.00 2.41
CA ASP A 50 -6.18 23.14 2.96
C ASP A 50 -6.53 22.85 4.43
N PRO A 51 -5.74 23.38 5.39
CA PRO A 51 -5.96 23.09 6.81
C PRO A 51 -7.27 23.68 7.33
N ILE A 52 -7.77 24.78 6.75
CA ILE A 52 -9.03 25.40 7.16
C ILE A 52 -10.20 24.52 6.73
N ALA A 53 -10.22 24.13 5.45
CA ALA A 53 -11.24 23.23 4.93
C ALA A 53 -11.17 21.84 5.59
N ASN A 54 -9.96 21.36 5.92
CA ASN A 54 -9.78 20.10 6.63
C ASN A 54 -10.34 20.15 8.05
N GLY A 55 -10.05 21.21 8.82
CA GLY A 55 -10.63 21.41 10.15
C GLY A 55 -12.16 21.49 10.12
N TYR A 56 -12.73 22.21 9.14
CA TYR A 56 -14.18 22.26 8.94
C TYR A 56 -14.77 20.87 8.64
N ARG A 57 -14.17 20.13 7.69
CA ARG A 57 -14.63 18.76 7.35
C ARG A 57 -14.51 17.83 8.56
N HIS A 58 -13.42 17.90 9.31
CA HIS A 58 -13.23 17.10 10.52
C HIS A 58 -14.34 17.36 11.55
N HIS A 59 -14.66 18.63 11.82
CA HIS A 59 -15.77 18.98 12.72
C HIS A 59 -17.12 18.41 12.24
N VAL A 60 -17.41 18.52 10.94
CA VAL A 60 -18.63 17.94 10.36
C VAL A 60 -18.68 16.43 10.50
N TYR A 61 -17.55 15.73 10.28
CA TYR A 61 -17.48 14.29 10.47
C TYR A 61 -17.69 13.92 11.94
N GLN A 62 -17.00 14.59 12.87
CA GLN A 62 -17.18 14.38 14.31
C GLN A 62 -18.65 14.52 14.75
N ALA A 63 -19.34 15.57 14.29
CA ALA A 63 -20.75 15.77 14.62
C ALA A 63 -21.66 14.65 14.06
N ARG A 64 -21.40 14.18 12.83
CA ARG A 64 -22.21 13.14 12.18
C ARG A 64 -21.94 11.74 12.73
N GLU A 65 -20.68 11.44 13.00
CA GLU A 65 -20.24 10.17 13.58
C GLU A 65 -20.67 10.08 15.06
N GLY A 66 -20.59 11.17 15.82
CA GLY A 66 -21.15 11.25 17.17
C GLY A 66 -22.68 11.08 17.21
N ALA A 67 -23.41 11.50 16.19
CA ALA A 67 -24.85 11.22 16.11
C ALA A 67 -25.17 9.73 15.91
N ARG A 68 -24.21 8.93 15.41
CA ARG A 68 -24.39 7.51 15.05
C ARG A 68 -23.57 6.52 15.87
N GLY A 69 -22.75 6.95 16.83
CA GLY A 69 -21.94 6.05 17.65
C GLY A 69 -20.62 5.62 16.99
N ALA A 70 -20.04 6.46 16.13
CA ALA A 70 -18.76 6.20 15.46
C ALA A 70 -17.56 6.80 16.21
N GLU A 71 -16.37 6.83 15.58
CA GLU A 71 -15.04 7.06 16.20
C GLU A 71 -15.04 8.19 17.25
N GLY A 72 -14.75 7.84 18.51
CA GLY A 72 -14.84 8.74 19.66
C GLY A 72 -15.97 8.34 20.61
N GLY A 73 -15.62 7.97 21.85
CA GLY A 73 -16.56 7.49 22.86
C GLY A 73 -17.53 8.57 23.32
N SER A 74 -18.64 8.73 22.59
CA SER A 74 -19.97 9.16 23.03
C SER A 74 -20.78 9.45 21.78
N GLY A 75 -21.36 8.40 21.19
CA GLY A 75 -22.37 8.60 20.16
C GLY A 75 -23.64 7.81 20.44
N GLY A 76 -24.76 8.52 20.26
CA GLY A 76 -26.11 8.08 20.61
C GLY A 76 -26.84 9.06 21.55
N GLY A 77 -26.89 10.35 21.23
CA GLY A 77 -27.59 11.36 22.03
C GLY A 77 -27.96 12.59 21.20
N CYS A 78 -28.68 13.55 21.78
CA CYS A 78 -29.26 14.76 21.17
C CYS A 78 -28.27 15.76 20.51
N GLY A 79 -27.05 15.33 20.16
CA GLY A 79 -26.07 16.12 19.43
C GLY A 79 -25.22 17.05 20.29
N CYS A 80 -25.25 16.91 21.62
CA CYS A 80 -24.44 17.72 22.53
C CYS A 80 -23.03 17.11 22.69
N ASN A 81 -22.14 17.40 21.73
CA ASN A 81 -20.70 17.51 21.98
C ASN A 81 -20.34 18.99 22.13
#